data_AF-A0A317Z2W7-F1
#
_entry.id   AF-A0A317Z2W7-F1
#
_cell.length_a   1.000
_cell.length_b   1.000
_cell.length_c   1.000
_cell.angle_alpha   90.00
_cell.angle_beta   90.00
_cell.angle_gamma   90.00
#
_symmetry.space_group_name_H-M   'P 1'
#
loop_
_entity.id
_entity.type
_entity.pdbx_description
1 polymer ?
#
loop_
_entity_poly.entity_id
_entity_poly.type
_entity_poly.pdbx_seq_one_letter_code
_entity_poly.pdbx_strand_id
1 'polypeptide(L)'
;MNLFFNPTGVGNVAFLQLEQGEGPFEYERHGDVVAIKDNQKIVGFNLFEATNHLNIEGIGHIKLTETLLTEIQKMIDHTDLDYQIEVDLSPKFVVGYVQSKEKHPNADKLS
;
A
#
# COMPACT_ATOMS: atom_id res chain seq x y z
N MET A 1 -0.09 4.30 1.74
CA MET A 1 -0.64 3.01 1.31
C MET A 1 -1.06 2.18 2.52
N ASN A 2 -2.24 1.55 2.47
CA ASN A 2 -2.79 0.68 3.51
C ASN A 2 -3.42 -0.56 2.87
N LEU A 3 -3.35 -1.71 3.55
CA LEU A 3 -4.07 -2.92 3.17
C LEU A 3 -5.13 -3.25 4.22
N PHE A 4 -6.36 -3.50 3.79
CA PHE A 4 -7.45 -3.93 4.65
C PHE A 4 -8.03 -5.26 4.16
N PHE A 5 -8.31 -6.18 5.08
CA PHE A 5 -8.90 -7.48 4.76
C PHE A 5 -9.88 -7.90 5.85
N ASN A 6 -11.13 -8.21 5.50
CA ASN A 6 -12.10 -8.73 6.45
C ASN A 6 -13.04 -9.75 5.78
N PRO A 7 -12.68 -11.05 5.78
CA PRO A 7 -13.42 -12.09 5.07
C PRO A 7 -14.83 -12.30 5.63
N THR A 8 -15.04 -12.02 6.91
CA THR A 8 -16.35 -12.15 7.56
C THR A 8 -17.26 -10.96 7.29
N GLY A 9 -16.71 -9.75 7.16
CA GLY A 9 -17.49 -8.52 7.01
C GLY A 9 -17.78 -8.14 5.55
N VAL A 10 -16.79 -8.27 4.68
CA VAL A 10 -16.86 -7.80 3.27
C VAL A 10 -16.54 -8.89 2.25
N GLY A 11 -16.25 -10.11 2.71
CA GLY A 11 -15.90 -11.25 1.86
C GLY A 11 -14.41 -11.38 1.60
N ASN A 12 -14.04 -12.39 0.81
CA ASN A 12 -12.65 -12.72 0.48
C ASN A 12 -12.00 -11.70 -0.48
N VAL A 13 -11.88 -10.45 -0.02
CA VAL A 13 -11.39 -9.31 -0.80
C VAL A 13 -10.42 -8.51 0.06
N ALA A 14 -9.21 -8.30 -0.47
CA ALA A 14 -8.21 -7.41 0.09
C ALA A 14 -8.29 -6.04 -0.59
N PHE A 15 -8.42 -4.99 0.21
CA PHE A 15 -8.52 -3.60 -0.25
C PHE A 15 -7.16 -2.94 -0.08
N LEU A 16 -6.46 -2.72 -1.19
CA LEU A 16 -5.19 -2.00 -1.21
C LEU A 16 -5.45 -0.55 -1.58
N GLN A 17 -5.26 0.35 -0.63
CA GLN A 17 -5.34 1.78 -0.87
C GLN A 17 -3.94 2.35 -1.04
N LEU A 18 -3.64 2.94 -2.20
CA LEU A 18 -2.36 3.58 -2.46
C LEU A 18 -2.39 5.04 -2.00
N GLU A 19 -3.42 5.76 -2.44
CA GLU A 19 -3.64 7.18 -2.16
C GLU A 19 -5.01 7.42 -1.51
N GLN A 20 -5.11 8.50 -0.73
CA GLN A 20 -6.39 8.97 -0.21
C GLN A 20 -7.06 9.85 -1.26
N GLY A 21 -8.37 9.72 -1.38
CA GLY A 21 -9.18 10.53 -2.29
C GLY A 21 -10.65 10.41 -1.93
N GLU A 22 -11.44 11.31 -2.48
CA GLU A 22 -12.89 11.28 -2.42
C GLU A 22 -13.43 11.20 -3.84
N GLY A 23 -14.46 10.38 -4.03
CA GLY A 23 -14.98 10.07 -5.36
C GLY A 23 -15.61 11.26 -6.09
N PRO A 24 -16.05 11.05 -7.34
CA PRO A 24 -16.25 9.74 -7.98
C PRO A 24 -14.95 9.04 -8.41
N PHE A 25 -14.92 7.71 -8.28
CA PHE A 25 -13.83 6.85 -8.80
C PHE A 25 -14.31 6.03 -9.99
N GLU A 26 -13.36 5.65 -10.84
CA GLU A 26 -13.53 4.67 -11.92
C GLU A 26 -13.00 3.31 -11.48
N TYR A 27 -13.64 2.23 -11.92
CA TYR A 27 -13.29 0.86 -11.56
C TYR A 27 -13.11 0.01 -12.81
N GLU A 28 -11.96 -0.65 -12.94
CA GLU A 28 -11.65 -1.52 -14.08
C GLU A 28 -11.31 -2.92 -13.57
N ARG A 29 -12.01 -3.94 -14.06
CA ARG A 29 -11.87 -5.32 -13.57
C ARG A 29 -11.09 -6.20 -14.54
N HIS A 30 -10.05 -6.83 -14.00
CA HIS A 30 -9.17 -7.77 -14.67
C HIS A 30 -9.11 -9.06 -13.84
N GLY A 31 -10.07 -9.97 -14.09
CA GLY A 31 -10.21 -11.20 -13.31
C GLY A 31 -10.46 -10.93 -11.82
N ASP A 32 -9.51 -11.33 -10.98
CA ASP A 32 -9.55 -11.14 -9.52
C ASP A 32 -8.99 -9.79 -9.06
N VAL A 33 -8.50 -8.96 -9.98
CA VAL A 33 -7.99 -7.62 -9.66
C VAL A 33 -8.96 -6.56 -10.18
N VAL A 34 -9.37 -5.62 -9.34
CA VAL A 34 -10.05 -4.40 -9.77
C VAL A 34 -9.15 -3.21 -9.50
N ALA A 35 -8.73 -2.50 -10.54
CA ALA A 35 -8.03 -1.23 -10.42
C ALA A 35 -9.03 -0.11 -10.11
N ILE A 36 -8.72 0.70 -9.11
CA ILE A 36 -9.49 1.90 -8.73
C ILE A 36 -8.72 3.10 -9.28
N LYS A 37 -9.38 3.90 -10.10
CA LYS A 37 -8.80 5.07 -10.76
C LYS A 37 -9.49 6.36 -10.31
N ASP A 38 -8.67 7.39 -10.11
CA ASP A 38 -9.09 8.79 -9.94
C ASP A 38 -8.43 9.58 -11.07
N ASN A 39 -9.23 10.17 -11.96
CA ASN A 39 -8.74 10.92 -13.13
C ASN A 39 -7.65 10.16 -13.91
N GLN A 40 -7.92 8.90 -14.28
CA GLN A 40 -7.01 7.97 -14.98
C GLN A 40 -5.81 7.47 -14.18
N LYS A 41 -5.55 8.01 -12.98
CA LYS A 41 -4.46 7.56 -12.10
C LYS A 41 -4.95 6.43 -11.20
N ILE A 42 -4.20 5.34 -11.11
CA ILE A 42 -4.51 4.25 -10.18
C ILE A 42 -4.26 4.72 -8.74
N VAL A 43 -5.29 4.66 -7.91
CA VAL A 43 -5.26 5.07 -6.49
C VAL A 43 -5.48 3.91 -5.52
N GLY A 44 -5.82 2.73 -6.03
CA GLY A 44 -5.97 1.52 -5.23
C GLY A 44 -6.39 0.31 -6.05
N PHE A 45 -6.53 -0.83 -5.35
CA PHE A 45 -6.97 -2.09 -5.91
C PHE A 45 -7.91 -2.83 -4.96
N ASN A 46 -8.91 -3.51 -5.52
CA ASN A 46 -9.63 -4.57 -4.82
C ASN A 46 -9.15 -5.93 -5.37
N LEU A 47 -8.60 -6.76 -4.49
CA LEU A 47 -8.00 -8.05 -4.80
C LEU A 47 -8.94 -9.14 -4.30
N PHE A 48 -9.70 -9.73 -5.22
CA PHE A 48 -10.66 -10.80 -4.95
C PHE A 48 -9.94 -12.14 -4.79
N GLU A 49 -10.65 -13.09 -4.19
CA GLU A 49 -10.11 -14.42 -3.87
C GLU A 49 -8.78 -14.32 -3.10
N ALA A 50 -8.67 -13.31 -2.23
CA ALA A 50 -7.41 -12.89 -1.63
C ALA A 50 -6.68 -14.03 -0.93
N THR A 51 -7.37 -14.90 -0.18
CA THR A 51 -6.76 -16.06 0.48
C THR A 51 -6.21 -17.13 -0.46
N ASN A 52 -6.60 -17.13 -1.73
CA ASN A 52 -6.10 -18.08 -2.73
C ASN A 52 -4.77 -17.60 -3.33
N HIS A 53 -4.50 -16.30 -3.27
CA HIS A 53 -3.35 -15.66 -3.91
C HIS A 53 -2.35 -15.05 -2.92
N LEU A 54 -2.82 -14.65 -1.74
CA LEU A 54 -2.09 -13.88 -0.74
C LEU A 54 -2.07 -14.62 0.60
N ASN A 55 -0.89 -14.70 1.23
CA ASN A 55 -0.77 -15.22 2.59
C ASN A 55 -1.08 -14.11 3.61
N ILE A 56 -2.36 -13.77 3.78
CA ILE A 56 -2.82 -12.73 4.70
C ILE A 56 -3.11 -13.33 6.08
N GLU A 57 -2.42 -12.82 7.10
CA GLU A 57 -2.71 -13.10 8.50
C GLU A 57 -3.41 -11.91 9.16
N GLY A 58 -4.58 -12.14 9.76
CA GLY A 58 -5.33 -11.15 10.53
C GLY A 58 -6.63 -10.66 9.88
N ILE A 59 -7.33 -9.79 10.59
CA ILE A 59 -8.61 -9.18 10.18
C ILE A 59 -8.54 -7.67 10.46
N GLY A 60 -8.99 -6.87 9.51
CA GLY A 60 -8.95 -5.41 9.57
C GLY A 60 -7.73 -4.87 8.83
N HIS A 61 -6.98 -3.98 9.48
CA HIS A 61 -5.74 -3.43 8.93
C HIS A 61 -4.63 -4.47 8.94
N ILE A 62 -4.11 -4.79 7.75
CA ILE A 62 -3.06 -5.76 7.57
C ILE A 62 -1.73 -5.02 7.40
N LYS A 63 -0.71 -5.46 8.14
CA LYS A 63 0.64 -4.93 7.99
C LYS A 63 1.21 -5.44 6.66
N LEU A 64 1.57 -4.51 5.78
CA LEU A 64 2.28 -4.86 4.55
C LEU A 64 3.71 -5.32 4.85
N THR A 65 4.07 -6.46 4.28
CA THR A 65 5.42 -7.04 4.30
C THR A 65 5.95 -7.12 2.86
N GLU A 66 7.26 -7.29 2.69
CA GLU A 66 7.85 -7.42 1.35
C GLU A 66 7.26 -8.64 0.60
N THR A 67 7.06 -9.75 1.31
CA THR A 67 6.43 -10.96 0.77
C THR A 67 5.02 -10.67 0.27
N LEU A 68 4.19 -10.03 1.09
CA LEU A 68 2.80 -9.73 0.74
C LEU A 68 2.73 -8.75 -0.44
N LEU A 69 3.61 -7.75 -0.48
CA LEU A 69 3.72 -6.85 -1.62
C LEU A 69 4.14 -7.57 -2.91
N THR A 70 5.06 -8.52 -2.81
CA THR A 70 5.48 -9.34 -3.95
C THR A 70 4.33 -10.20 -4.47
N GLU A 71 3.52 -10.78 -3.58
CA GLU A 71 2.33 -11.57 -3.97
C GLU A 71 1.27 -10.68 -4.63
N ILE A 72 1.02 -9.49 -4.08
CA ILE A 72 0.11 -8.52 -4.70
C ILE A 72 0.62 -8.09 -6.08
N GLN A 73 1.91 -7.77 -6.21
CA GLN A 73 2.49 -7.38 -7.51
C GLN A 73 2.31 -8.50 -8.55
N LYS A 74 2.51 -9.76 -8.17
CA LYS A 74 2.24 -10.91 -9.06
C LYS A 74 0.78 -10.99 -9.49
N MET A 75 -0.17 -10.69 -8.60
CA MET A 75 -1.59 -10.64 -9.00
C MET A 75 -1.82 -9.58 -10.07
N ILE A 76 -1.20 -8.41 -9.94
CA ILE A 76 -1.31 -7.32 -10.92
C ILE A 76 -0.61 -7.69 -12.23
N ASP A 77 0.60 -8.27 -12.17
CA ASP A 77 1.38 -8.68 -13.34
C ASP A 77 0.70 -9.80 -14.16
N HIS A 78 -0.21 -10.56 -13.55
CA HIS A 78 -1.03 -11.57 -14.25
C HIS A 78 -2.22 -10.96 -15.01
N THR A 79 -2.40 -9.64 -14.94
CA THR A 79 -3.39 -8.88 -15.71
C THR A 79 -2.73 -8.14 -16.88
N ASP A 80 -3.53 -7.44 -17.66
CA ASP A 80 -3.08 -6.53 -18.72
C ASP A 80 -2.76 -5.11 -18.21
N LEU A 81 -2.74 -4.90 -16.89
CA LEU A 81 -2.36 -3.64 -16.28
C LEU A 81 -0.83 -3.46 -16.26
N ASP A 82 -0.36 -2.37 -16.86
CA ASP A 82 1.03 -1.92 -16.72
C ASP A 82 1.17 -1.03 -15.47
N TYR A 83 1.27 -1.67 -14.30
CA TYR A 83 1.43 -0.96 -13.02
C TYR A 83 2.41 -1.67 -12.08
N GLN A 84 3.37 -0.91 -11.55
CA GLN A 84 4.32 -1.36 -10.55
C GLN A 84 4.07 -0.63 -9.23
N ILE A 85 3.91 -1.38 -8.15
CA ILE A 85 3.72 -0.81 -6.82
C ILE A 85 5.07 -0.28 -6.32
N GLU A 86 5.20 1.04 -6.26
CA GLU A 86 6.36 1.68 -5.63
C GLU A 86 6.19 1.70 -4.10
N VAL A 87 7.05 0.95 -3.40
CA VAL A 87 7.07 0.96 -1.93
C VAL A 87 8.49 1.10 -1.42
N ASP A 88 8.70 2.14 -0.61
CA ASP A 88 9.94 2.34 0.11
C ASP A 88 9.88 1.65 1.49
N LEU A 89 10.28 0.37 1.51
CA LEU A 89 10.39 -0.47 2.70
C LEU A 89 11.67 -0.22 3.51
N SER A 90 12.47 0.80 3.14
CA SER A 90 13.65 1.16 3.92
C SER A 90 13.28 1.41 5.39
N PRO A 91 14.12 0.94 6.33
CA PRO A 91 13.85 1.14 7.75
C PRO A 91 13.77 2.63 8.05
N LYS A 92 12.60 3.07 8.54
CA LYS A 92 12.38 4.47 8.93
C LYS A 92 13.02 4.82 10.28
N PHE A 93 13.34 3.80 11.07
CA PHE A 93 14.07 3.93 12.32
C PHE A 93 15.46 3.32 12.14
N VAL A 94 16.48 4.17 12.25
CA VAL A 94 17.88 3.82 12.06
C VAL A 94 18.74 4.37 13.19
N VAL A 95 19.92 3.79 13.39
CA VAL A 95 20.92 4.31 14.31
C VAL A 95 21.74 5.36 13.57
N GLY A 96 21.68 6.61 14.03
CA GLY A 96 22.47 7.72 13.49
C GLY A 96 23.57 8.15 14.45
N TYR A 97 24.70 8.63 13.91
CA TYR A 97 25.76 9.30 14.67
C TYR A 97 25.66 10.81 14.46
N VAL A 98 25.55 11.57 15.55
CA VAL A 98 25.56 13.04 15.51
C VAL A 98 27.01 13.50 15.35
N GLN A 99 27.40 13.87 14.12
CA GLN A 99 28.76 14.28 13.81
C GLN A 99 29.13 15.66 14.37
N SER A 100 28.19 16.59 14.34
CA SER A 100 28.35 17.94 14.90
C SER A 100 27.02 18.46 15.43
N LYS A 101 27.10 19.47 16.31
CA LYS A 101 25.95 20.16 16.92
C LYS A 101 26.30 21.63 17.05
N GLU A 102 25.55 22.50 16.38
CA GLU A 102 25.82 23.95 16.33
C GLU A 102 24.58 24.73 16.72
N LYS A 103 24.75 25.90 17.36
CA LYS A 103 23.62 26.70 17.81
C LYS A 103 22.82 27.19 16.60
N HIS A 104 21.51 26.98 16.63
CA HIS A 104 20.64 27.44 15.56
C HIS A 104 20.71 28.98 15.46
N PRO A 105 20.96 29.56 14.27
CA PRO A 105 21.32 30.97 14.12
C PRO A 105 20.26 31.93 14.66
N ASN A 106 18.99 31.51 14.63
CA ASN A 106 17.85 32.32 15.04
C ASN A 106 17.00 31.66 16.14
N ALA A 107 17.52 30.66 16.86
CA ALA A 107 16.77 30.01 17.93
C ALA A 107 17.64 29.71 19.14
N ASP A 108 17.34 30.35 20.25
CA ASP A 108 18.21 30.34 21.43
C ASP A 108 18.24 28.98 22.17
N LYS A 109 17.24 28.12 21.89
CA LYS A 109 17.02 26.82 22.55
C LYS A 109 17.23 25.61 21.63
N LEU A 110 17.63 25.83 20.38
CA LEU A 110 17.84 24.76 19.42
C LEU A 110 19.33 24.66 19.08
N SER A 111 19.74 23.44 18.72
CA SER A 111 21.10 23.10 18.32
C SER A 111 21.08 22.07 17.20
#